data_AF-A3JQK6-F1
#
_entry.id   AF-A3JQK6-F1
#
_cell.length_a   1.000
_cell.length_b   1.000
_cell.length_c   1.000
_cell.angle_alpha   90.00
_cell.angle_beta   90.00
_cell.angle_gamma   90.00
#
_symmetry.space_group_name_H-M   'P 1'
#
loop_
_entity.id
_entity.type
_entity.pdbx_description
1 polymer ?
#
loop_
_entity_poly.entity_id
_entity_poly.type
_entity_poly.pdbx_seq_one_letter_code
_entity_poly.pdbx_strand_id
1 'polypeptide(L)'
;MPAEGMIKFAGWVKQGSYMSVSQAIEFVCEDFFDPTIKHPDCDEKARNIAKNYRTWARSFTHTGNLYDFLMFLEGASDTVVFSNQSRLGLKTITELISEFKYQFGNELRLSAEGLQVGATYPTHMIHAICGSYDLRSGGILPVFGERGETKFVAIKATLSGGDYPNEWLEKGRKLKYFIKSISGTFKETYQDNAAIIKNPQNPVLAFVRNTPKDKFTYWGRYFPSSIHTETEGAKWFTLVEWSDGLSDLQSVAAAETSLVEQVQKSLKLDPKARQKRLADAPKLPEKQKATTTIFKRNPDVIAEVLFRANGTCEGCRQSAPFDRRSDGTPYLEVHHKIPLAKDGHDSVDNAVALCPNCHRREHSGPAIWPH
;
A
#
# COMPACT_ATOMS: atom_id res chain seq x y z
N MET A 1 -54.37 -36.10 -32.19
CA MET A 1 -54.69 -34.73 -31.77
C MET A 1 -53.93 -34.44 -30.48
N PRO A 2 -53.13 -33.37 -30.43
CA PRO A 2 -52.17 -33.05 -29.37
C PRO A 2 -52.68 -31.96 -28.40
N ALA A 3 -51.76 -31.47 -27.54
CA ALA A 3 -51.79 -30.25 -26.69
C ALA A 3 -52.31 -30.50 -25.25
N GLU A 4 -51.74 -29.97 -24.16
CA GLU A 4 -50.91 -28.80 -23.84
C GLU A 4 -50.06 -29.20 -22.60
N GLY A 5 -48.79 -28.84 -22.39
CA GLY A 5 -48.23 -27.50 -22.27
C GLY A 5 -47.01 -27.58 -21.35
N MET A 6 -45.80 -27.64 -21.92
CA MET A 6 -44.56 -27.38 -21.18
C MET A 6 -43.96 -26.10 -21.75
N ILE A 7 -43.97 -25.06 -20.93
CA ILE A 7 -43.33 -23.77 -21.19
C ILE A 7 -41.82 -24.04 -21.31
N LYS A 8 -41.29 -23.93 -22.52
CA LYS A 8 -39.84 -23.88 -22.77
C LYS A 8 -39.33 -22.54 -22.28
N PHE A 9 -38.60 -22.52 -21.17
CA PHE A 9 -37.65 -21.44 -20.89
C PHE A 9 -36.52 -21.55 -21.92
N ALA A 10 -36.63 -20.78 -23.00
CA ALA A 10 -35.54 -20.59 -23.93
C ALA A 10 -34.40 -19.86 -23.20
N GLY A 11 -33.36 -20.60 -22.86
CA GLY A 11 -32.11 -20.05 -22.39
C GLY A 11 -31.50 -19.15 -23.46
N TRP A 12 -31.56 -17.84 -23.22
CA TRP A 12 -30.66 -16.88 -23.85
C TRP A 12 -29.48 -16.67 -22.91
N VAL A 13 -28.61 -17.68 -22.80
CA VAL A 13 -27.22 -17.39 -22.47
C VAL A 13 -26.62 -16.83 -23.75
N LYS A 14 -26.73 -15.51 -23.95
CA LYS A 14 -25.84 -14.84 -24.89
C LYS A 14 -24.43 -15.20 -24.43
N GLN A 15 -23.69 -15.93 -25.27
CA GLN A 15 -22.24 -15.95 -25.25
C GLN A 15 -21.78 -14.49 -25.41
N GLY A 16 -21.71 -13.77 -24.30
CA GLY A 16 -21.29 -12.37 -24.28
C GLY A 16 -19.79 -12.36 -24.50
N SER A 17 -19.35 -11.89 -25.68
CA SER A 17 -17.98 -11.41 -25.83
C SER A 17 -17.72 -10.42 -24.71
N TYR A 18 -16.66 -10.61 -23.93
CA TYR A 18 -16.21 -9.59 -22.97
C TYR A 18 -16.08 -8.25 -23.71
N MET A 19 -16.94 -7.28 -23.38
CA MET A 19 -16.85 -5.96 -24.00
C MET A 19 -15.60 -5.26 -23.47
N SER A 20 -14.77 -4.77 -24.40
CA SER A 20 -13.50 -4.14 -24.09
C SER A 20 -13.67 -2.81 -23.36
N VAL A 21 -12.63 -2.36 -22.65
CA VAL A 21 -12.61 -1.02 -22.06
C VAL A 21 -12.83 0.07 -23.12
N SER A 22 -12.34 -0.12 -24.35
CA SER A 22 -12.57 0.81 -25.45
C SER A 22 -14.06 0.96 -25.79
N GLN A 23 -14.82 -0.13 -25.80
CA GLN A 23 -16.27 -0.07 -26.01
C GLN A 23 -16.99 0.62 -24.85
N ALA A 24 -16.53 0.39 -23.61
CA ALA A 24 -17.07 1.07 -22.43
C ALA A 24 -16.82 2.58 -22.45
N ILE A 25 -15.62 2.99 -22.89
CA ILE A 25 -15.25 4.41 -23.05
C ILE A 25 -16.11 5.08 -24.10
N GLU A 26 -16.27 4.47 -25.28
CA GLU A 26 -17.09 5.06 -26.33
C GLU A 26 -18.57 5.11 -25.92
N PHE A 27 -19.11 4.08 -25.27
CA PHE A 27 -20.45 4.14 -24.69
C PHE A 27 -20.63 5.36 -23.75
N VAL A 28 -19.71 5.57 -22.81
CA VAL A 28 -19.78 6.72 -21.90
C VAL A 28 -19.62 8.06 -22.64
N CYS A 29 -18.72 8.12 -23.62
CA CYS A 29 -18.47 9.35 -24.37
C CYS A 29 -19.63 9.72 -25.29
N GLU A 30 -20.14 8.76 -26.07
CA GLU A 30 -21.15 8.97 -27.10
C GLU A 30 -22.56 9.09 -26.53
N ASP A 31 -22.89 8.37 -25.45
CA ASP A 31 -24.25 8.38 -24.89
C ASP A 31 -24.48 9.49 -23.87
N PHE A 32 -23.41 10.10 -23.34
CA PHE A 32 -23.52 11.07 -22.25
C PHE A 32 -22.76 12.36 -22.50
N PHE A 33 -21.44 12.30 -22.66
CA PHE A 33 -20.63 13.52 -22.74
C PHE A 33 -20.81 14.26 -24.07
N ASP A 34 -20.74 13.57 -25.20
CA ASP A 34 -20.85 14.18 -26.53
C ASP A 34 -22.23 14.83 -26.79
N PRO A 35 -23.36 14.21 -26.42
CA PRO A 35 -24.66 14.86 -26.49
C PRO A 35 -24.72 16.12 -25.62
N THR A 36 -24.23 16.06 -24.38
CA THR A 36 -24.15 17.21 -23.48
C THR A 36 -23.32 18.35 -24.07
N ILE A 37 -22.17 18.03 -24.68
CA ILE A 37 -21.28 19.03 -25.29
C ILE A 37 -21.93 19.70 -26.51
N LYS A 38 -22.69 18.95 -27.30
CA LYS A 38 -23.27 19.40 -28.58
C LYS A 38 -24.66 20.03 -28.44
N HIS A 39 -25.39 19.77 -27.35
CA HIS A 39 -26.76 20.23 -27.21
C HIS A 39 -26.84 21.77 -27.18
N PRO A 40 -27.67 22.41 -28.03
CA PRO A 40 -27.71 23.87 -28.17
C PRO A 40 -28.12 24.57 -26.87
N ASP A 41 -29.08 24.00 -26.14
CA ASP A 41 -29.62 24.59 -24.91
C ASP A 41 -28.87 24.20 -23.64
N CYS A 42 -27.76 23.46 -23.76
CA CYS A 42 -26.92 23.17 -22.59
C CYS A 42 -26.17 24.45 -22.18
N ASP A 43 -25.99 24.69 -20.88
CA ASP A 43 -25.22 25.86 -20.43
C ASP A 43 -23.71 25.65 -20.66
N GLU A 44 -22.96 26.76 -20.76
CA GLU A 44 -21.53 26.70 -21.06
C GLU A 44 -20.71 26.01 -19.96
N LYS A 45 -21.14 26.13 -18.69
CA LYS A 45 -20.47 25.49 -17.56
C LYS A 45 -20.60 23.97 -17.66
N ALA A 46 -21.80 23.46 -17.92
CA ALA A 46 -22.05 22.03 -18.14
C ALA A 46 -21.25 21.50 -19.35
N ARG A 47 -21.20 22.24 -20.46
CA ARG A 47 -20.37 21.87 -21.63
C ARG A 47 -18.88 21.77 -21.29
N ASN A 48 -18.34 22.73 -20.55
CA ASN A 48 -16.91 22.75 -20.21
C ASN A 48 -16.55 21.62 -19.24
N ILE A 49 -17.43 21.34 -18.26
CA ILE A 49 -17.28 20.21 -17.35
C ILE A 49 -17.38 18.87 -18.12
N ALA A 50 -18.33 18.74 -19.04
CA ALA A 50 -18.46 17.56 -19.90
C ALA A 50 -17.20 17.34 -20.76
N LYS A 51 -16.62 18.37 -21.37
CA LYS A 51 -15.34 18.26 -22.13
C LYS A 51 -14.19 17.74 -21.25
N ASN A 52 -14.09 18.25 -20.03
CA ASN A 52 -13.07 17.81 -19.08
C ASN A 52 -13.26 16.34 -18.69
N TYR A 53 -14.48 15.96 -18.27
CA TYR A 53 -14.78 14.59 -17.84
C TYR A 53 -14.80 13.58 -18.99
N ARG A 54 -15.07 14.00 -20.22
CA ARG A 54 -14.84 13.20 -21.42
C ARG A 54 -13.36 12.83 -21.59
N THR A 55 -12.46 13.76 -21.28
CA THR A 55 -11.01 13.50 -21.32
C THR A 55 -10.61 12.49 -20.24
N TRP A 56 -11.20 12.59 -19.05
CA TRP A 56 -11.07 11.57 -18.01
C TRP A 56 -11.55 10.20 -18.48
N ALA A 57 -12.76 10.11 -19.03
CA ALA A 57 -13.33 8.84 -19.51
C ALA A 57 -12.39 8.15 -20.51
N ARG A 58 -11.78 8.90 -21.44
CA ARG A 58 -10.83 8.36 -22.42
C ARG A 58 -9.47 7.95 -21.85
N SER A 59 -9.17 8.29 -20.60
CA SER A 59 -7.88 7.99 -19.96
C SER A 59 -7.83 6.64 -19.24
N PHE A 60 -8.99 6.01 -19.01
CA PHE A 60 -9.07 4.75 -18.27
C PHE A 60 -8.61 3.57 -19.10
N THR A 61 -8.00 2.59 -18.44
CA THR A 61 -7.55 1.34 -19.05
C THR A 61 -8.32 0.11 -18.56
N HIS A 62 -9.22 0.30 -17.59
CA HIS A 62 -9.96 -0.74 -16.89
C HIS A 62 -11.42 -0.31 -16.73
N THR A 63 -12.36 -1.20 -17.04
CA THR A 63 -13.81 -0.91 -17.02
C THR A 63 -14.32 -0.57 -15.63
N GLY A 64 -13.78 -1.20 -14.58
CA GLY A 64 -14.17 -0.91 -13.20
C GLY A 64 -13.69 0.44 -12.70
N ASN A 65 -12.51 0.92 -13.09
CA ASN A 65 -12.09 2.27 -12.73
C ASN A 65 -12.93 3.34 -13.46
N LEU A 66 -13.36 3.06 -14.69
CA LEU A 66 -14.32 3.91 -15.40
C LEU A 66 -15.68 3.92 -14.69
N TYR A 67 -16.15 2.76 -14.21
CA TYR A 67 -17.38 2.68 -13.41
C TYR A 67 -17.27 3.48 -12.10
N ASP A 68 -16.17 3.33 -11.36
CA ASP A 68 -15.94 4.08 -10.11
C ASP A 68 -15.91 5.60 -10.36
N PHE A 69 -15.46 6.03 -11.54
CA PHE A 69 -15.54 7.41 -11.99
C PHE A 69 -16.99 7.86 -12.24
N LEU A 70 -17.82 7.05 -12.89
CA LEU A 70 -19.24 7.36 -13.08
C LEU A 70 -19.96 7.49 -11.73
N MET A 71 -19.70 6.56 -10.80
CA MET A 71 -20.24 6.62 -9.44
C MET A 71 -19.81 7.90 -8.71
N PHE A 72 -18.56 8.34 -8.88
CA PHE A 72 -18.11 9.63 -8.37
C PHE A 72 -18.91 10.79 -8.99
N LEU A 73 -19.16 10.76 -10.30
CA LEU A 73 -19.94 11.81 -10.98
C LEU A 73 -21.39 11.87 -10.50
N GLU A 74 -22.00 10.75 -10.11
CA GLU A 74 -23.36 10.75 -9.56
C GLU A 74 -23.42 11.38 -8.17
N GLY A 75 -22.38 11.16 -7.33
CA GLY A 75 -22.35 11.65 -5.94
C GLY A 75 -21.71 13.03 -5.73
N ALA A 76 -21.04 13.61 -6.72
CA ALA A 76 -20.30 14.86 -6.55
C ALA A 76 -21.20 16.11 -6.55
N SER A 77 -20.92 17.09 -5.69
CA SER A 77 -21.66 18.37 -5.68
C SER A 77 -21.44 19.18 -6.95
N ASP A 78 -20.26 19.08 -7.56
CA ASP A 78 -19.89 19.86 -8.74
C ASP A 78 -20.53 19.34 -10.03
N THR A 79 -21.08 18.12 -10.01
CA THR A 79 -21.80 17.49 -11.13
C THR A 79 -23.31 17.76 -11.10
N VAL A 80 -23.80 18.54 -10.13
CA VAL A 80 -25.17 19.09 -10.14
C VAL A 80 -25.48 19.83 -11.45
N VAL A 81 -24.46 20.31 -12.17
CA VAL A 81 -24.61 20.87 -13.52
C VAL A 81 -25.27 19.92 -14.53
N PHE A 82 -25.19 18.60 -14.30
CA PHE A 82 -25.82 17.58 -15.16
C PHE A 82 -27.26 17.26 -14.76
N SER A 83 -27.78 17.81 -13.65
CA SER A 83 -29.14 17.54 -13.16
C SER A 83 -30.25 17.92 -14.14
N ASN A 84 -29.99 18.82 -15.10
CA ASN A 84 -30.96 19.27 -16.10
C ASN A 84 -30.99 18.43 -17.39
N GLN A 85 -30.16 17.39 -17.52
CA GLN A 85 -30.07 16.59 -18.74
C GLN A 85 -31.42 16.01 -19.19
N SER A 86 -32.22 15.49 -18.26
CA SER A 86 -33.55 14.93 -18.56
C SER A 86 -34.50 15.97 -19.17
N ARG A 87 -34.43 17.24 -18.74
CA ARG A 87 -35.24 18.34 -19.30
C ARG A 87 -34.87 18.67 -20.74
N LEU A 88 -33.63 18.35 -21.14
CA LEU A 88 -33.12 18.50 -22.49
C LEU A 88 -33.29 17.22 -23.32
N GLY A 89 -33.99 16.21 -22.79
CA GLY A 89 -34.12 14.89 -23.44
C GLY A 89 -32.81 14.10 -23.52
N LEU A 90 -31.80 14.48 -22.73
CA LEU A 90 -30.52 13.80 -22.63
C LEU A 90 -30.54 12.75 -21.53
N LYS A 91 -29.75 11.69 -21.72
CA LYS A 91 -29.55 10.63 -20.73
C LYS A 91 -28.95 11.22 -19.44
N THR A 92 -29.54 10.86 -18.31
CA THR A 92 -29.03 11.25 -16.98
C THR A 92 -27.87 10.35 -16.55
N ILE A 93 -27.06 10.82 -15.59
CA ILE A 93 -25.91 10.05 -15.09
C ILE A 93 -26.35 8.72 -14.44
N THR A 94 -27.48 8.71 -13.74
CA THR A 94 -28.05 7.52 -13.11
C THR A 94 -28.51 6.48 -14.13
N GLU A 95 -29.13 6.92 -15.23
CA GLU A 95 -29.49 6.04 -16.35
C GLU A 95 -28.23 5.47 -17.01
N LEU A 96 -27.23 6.31 -17.27
CA LEU A 96 -25.95 5.87 -17.82
C LEU A 96 -25.28 4.80 -16.94
N ILE A 97 -25.21 5.00 -15.62
CA ILE A 97 -24.62 4.05 -14.68
C ILE A 97 -25.37 2.71 -14.70
N SER A 98 -26.70 2.76 -14.71
CA SER A 98 -27.53 1.56 -14.72
C SER A 98 -27.31 0.73 -15.98
N GLU A 99 -27.28 1.39 -17.14
CA GLU A 99 -26.98 0.74 -18.42
C GLU A 99 -25.53 0.25 -18.50
N PHE A 100 -24.58 1.05 -18.01
CA PHE A 100 -23.16 0.69 -17.97
C PHE A 100 -22.99 -0.61 -17.18
N LYS A 101 -23.59 -0.69 -15.99
CA LYS A 101 -23.51 -1.88 -15.14
C LYS A 101 -24.12 -3.11 -15.82
N TYR A 102 -25.25 -2.94 -16.51
CA TYR A 102 -25.88 -4.03 -17.25
C TYR A 102 -25.00 -4.53 -18.43
N GLN A 103 -24.35 -3.62 -19.14
CA GLN A 103 -23.56 -3.93 -20.34
C GLN A 103 -22.11 -4.37 -20.04
N PHE A 104 -21.50 -3.85 -18.98
CA PHE A 104 -20.06 -3.96 -18.69
C PHE A 104 -19.74 -4.55 -17.31
N GLY A 105 -20.72 -5.04 -16.55
CA GLY A 105 -20.61 -5.39 -15.12
C GLY A 105 -19.54 -6.43 -14.72
N ASN A 106 -18.90 -7.12 -15.66
CA ASN A 106 -17.67 -7.90 -15.42
C ASN A 106 -16.45 -6.97 -15.40
N GLU A 107 -16.35 -6.19 -14.33
CA GLU A 107 -15.44 -5.06 -14.24
C GLU A 107 -14.04 -5.47 -13.76
N LEU A 108 -13.06 -5.42 -14.65
CA LEU A 108 -11.64 -5.43 -14.27
C LEU A 108 -11.29 -4.08 -13.66
N ARG A 109 -10.59 -4.09 -12.53
CA ARG A 109 -10.13 -2.89 -11.82
C ARG A 109 -8.61 -2.94 -11.64
N LEU A 110 -7.95 -1.83 -11.91
CA LEU A 110 -6.61 -1.59 -11.40
C LEU A 110 -6.73 -1.04 -9.97
N SER A 111 -6.36 -1.86 -8.99
CA SER A 111 -6.23 -1.46 -7.59
C SER A 111 -4.78 -1.12 -7.24
N ALA A 112 -4.55 -0.65 -6.02
CA ALA A 112 -3.20 -0.42 -5.49
C ALA A 112 -2.35 -1.72 -5.50
N GLU A 113 -2.98 -2.87 -5.33
CA GLU A 113 -2.34 -4.20 -5.37
C GLU A 113 -1.96 -4.63 -6.78
N GLY A 114 -2.63 -4.10 -7.82
CA GLY A 114 -2.33 -4.39 -9.22
C GLY A 114 -1.20 -3.54 -9.81
N LEU A 115 -0.61 -2.63 -9.03
CA LEU A 115 0.50 -1.78 -9.47
C LEU A 115 1.80 -2.59 -9.63
N GLN A 116 2.51 -2.35 -10.73
CA GLN A 116 3.77 -3.02 -11.06
C GLN A 116 4.93 -2.05 -10.88
N VAL A 117 5.89 -2.41 -10.02
CA VAL A 117 7.11 -1.62 -9.82
C VAL A 117 7.86 -1.48 -11.14
N GLY A 118 8.28 -0.26 -11.47
CA GLY A 118 8.94 0.08 -12.73
C GLY A 118 7.98 0.41 -13.88
N ALA A 119 6.69 0.09 -13.77
CA ALA A 119 5.71 0.48 -14.79
C ALA A 119 5.34 1.97 -14.69
N THR A 120 4.98 2.56 -15.83
CA THR A 120 4.55 3.96 -15.90
C THR A 120 3.04 4.10 -15.84
N TYR A 121 2.55 5.07 -15.08
CA TYR A 121 1.14 5.37 -14.91
C TYR A 121 0.87 6.85 -15.23
N PRO A 122 -0.15 7.17 -16.05
CA PRO A 122 -0.55 8.55 -16.26
C PRO A 122 -1.22 9.11 -15.00
N THR A 123 -1.17 10.42 -14.81
CA THR A 123 -1.74 11.11 -13.64
C THR A 123 -3.20 10.72 -13.39
N HIS A 124 -4.01 10.64 -14.44
CA HIS A 124 -5.42 10.25 -14.36
C HIS A 124 -5.60 8.85 -13.72
N MET A 125 -4.73 7.88 -14.05
CA MET A 125 -4.80 6.54 -13.45
C MET A 125 -4.38 6.54 -11.99
N ILE A 126 -3.35 7.33 -11.61
CA ILE A 126 -2.93 7.47 -10.21
C ILE A 126 -4.10 8.00 -9.37
N HIS A 127 -4.77 9.01 -9.90
CA HIS A 127 -5.95 9.63 -9.31
C HIS A 127 -7.14 8.67 -9.21
N ALA A 128 -7.42 7.90 -10.27
CA ALA A 128 -8.46 6.88 -10.29
C ALA A 128 -8.25 5.80 -9.22
N ILE A 129 -7.01 5.33 -9.04
CA ILE A 129 -6.65 4.37 -7.98
C ILE A 129 -6.93 4.96 -6.58
N CYS A 130 -6.80 6.29 -6.45
CA CYS A 130 -7.07 6.99 -5.20
C CYS A 130 -8.52 7.42 -5.03
N GLY A 131 -9.40 7.15 -6.00
CA GLY A 131 -10.79 7.66 -6.01
C GLY A 131 -10.87 9.19 -6.05
N SER A 132 -9.84 9.87 -6.55
CA SER A 132 -9.76 11.35 -6.60
C SER A 132 -9.78 11.81 -8.05
N TYR A 133 -10.85 12.42 -8.52
CA TYR A 133 -10.99 12.85 -9.92
C TYR A 133 -10.80 14.37 -10.12
N ASP A 134 -9.86 14.96 -9.37
CA ASP A 134 -9.46 16.36 -9.51
C ASP A 134 -7.93 16.48 -9.69
N LEU A 135 -7.48 16.81 -10.91
CA LEU A 135 -6.06 16.98 -11.22
C LEU A 135 -5.40 18.18 -10.53
N ARG A 136 -6.19 19.09 -9.95
CA ARG A 136 -5.66 20.20 -9.13
C ARG A 136 -5.26 19.70 -7.74
N SER A 137 -5.66 18.49 -7.36
CA SER A 137 -5.20 17.90 -6.11
C SER A 137 -3.67 17.77 -6.14
N GLY A 138 -3.05 18.14 -5.02
CA GLY A 138 -1.60 18.25 -4.89
C GLY A 138 -0.86 16.93 -5.09
N GLY A 139 0.43 16.93 -4.72
CA GLY A 139 1.28 15.75 -4.86
C GLY A 139 0.89 14.59 -3.96
N ILE A 140 0.12 14.82 -2.89
CA ILE A 140 -0.23 13.81 -1.87
C ILE A 140 -1.72 13.50 -1.99
N LEU A 141 -2.05 12.22 -2.17
CA LEU A 141 -3.41 11.73 -2.41
C LEU A 141 -3.75 10.66 -1.35
N PRO A 142 -4.35 11.05 -0.22
CA PRO A 142 -4.75 10.10 0.80
C PRO A 142 -6.00 9.33 0.40
N VAL A 143 -6.03 8.03 0.69
CA VAL A 143 -7.19 7.17 0.50
C VAL A 143 -7.70 6.72 1.86
N PHE A 144 -9.00 6.89 2.10
CA PHE A 144 -9.64 6.56 3.36
C PHE A 144 -10.55 5.33 3.21
N GLY A 145 -10.68 4.56 4.29
CA GLY A 145 -11.68 3.53 4.43
C GLY A 145 -13.04 4.08 4.87
N GLU A 146 -14.01 3.19 5.01
CA GLU A 146 -15.40 3.56 5.34
C GLU A 146 -15.53 4.21 6.72
N ARG A 147 -14.60 3.94 7.64
CA ARG A 147 -14.60 4.53 8.99
C ARG A 147 -13.70 5.77 9.07
N GLY A 148 -13.22 6.28 7.93
CA GLY A 148 -12.35 7.44 7.83
C GLY A 148 -10.88 7.17 8.19
N GLU A 149 -10.51 5.92 8.45
CA GLU A 149 -9.12 5.51 8.62
C GLU A 149 -8.37 5.65 7.30
N THR A 150 -7.12 6.13 7.32
CA THR A 150 -6.29 6.10 6.12
C THR A 150 -5.99 4.64 5.78
N LYS A 151 -6.14 4.25 4.51
CA LYS A 151 -5.74 2.93 3.99
C LYS A 151 -4.31 2.98 3.44
N PHE A 152 -4.07 3.94 2.57
CA PHE A 152 -2.76 4.24 2.00
C PHE A 152 -2.73 5.69 1.53
N VAL A 153 -1.56 6.17 1.15
CA VAL A 153 -1.38 7.47 0.51
C VAL A 153 -0.63 7.27 -0.79
N ALA A 154 -1.06 7.86 -1.90
CA ALA A 154 -0.22 7.94 -3.09
C ALA A 154 0.50 9.30 -3.13
N ILE A 155 1.78 9.30 -3.51
CA ILE A 155 2.53 10.53 -3.75
C ILE A 155 2.97 10.62 -5.21
N LYS A 156 2.99 11.84 -5.74
CA LYS A 156 3.47 12.21 -7.07
C LYS A 156 4.72 13.08 -6.93
N ALA A 157 5.89 12.46 -6.94
CA ALA A 157 7.17 13.15 -6.83
C ALA A 157 7.71 13.54 -8.22
N THR A 158 8.03 14.83 -8.39
CA THR A 158 8.78 15.34 -9.55
C THR A 158 10.16 15.76 -9.05
N LEU A 159 11.22 15.19 -9.60
CA LEU A 159 12.59 15.37 -9.09
C LEU A 159 13.26 16.67 -9.55
N SER A 160 12.87 17.18 -10.72
CA SER A 160 13.44 18.38 -11.30
C SER A 160 12.36 19.21 -12.00
N GLY A 161 12.41 20.54 -11.84
CA GLY A 161 11.46 21.47 -12.47
C GLY A 161 10.04 21.41 -11.91
N GLY A 162 9.83 20.82 -10.73
CA GLY A 162 8.57 20.89 -9.98
C GLY A 162 8.60 21.97 -8.89
N ASP A 163 7.47 22.15 -8.21
CA ASP A 163 7.30 23.17 -7.14
C ASP A 163 8.11 22.85 -5.88
N TYR A 164 8.48 21.59 -5.70
CA TYR A 164 9.23 21.09 -4.56
C TYR A 164 10.51 20.40 -5.02
N PRO A 165 11.66 20.63 -4.37
CA PRO A 165 12.92 19.98 -4.69
C PRO A 165 12.97 18.57 -4.10
N ASN A 166 12.07 17.68 -4.55
CA ASN A 166 12.09 16.27 -4.18
C ASN A 166 13.32 15.59 -4.79
N GLU A 167 13.95 14.67 -4.06
CA GLU A 167 15.14 13.99 -4.55
C GLU A 167 15.26 12.58 -3.98
N TRP A 168 15.97 11.72 -4.69
CA TRP A 168 16.42 10.46 -4.13
C TRP A 168 17.61 10.72 -3.22
N LEU A 169 17.46 10.43 -1.92
CA LEU A 169 18.59 10.36 -0.99
C LEU A 169 19.41 9.08 -1.23
N GLU A 170 18.70 8.00 -1.58
CA GLU A 170 19.26 6.75 -2.07
C GLU A 170 18.29 6.21 -3.12
N LYS A 171 18.72 6.14 -4.39
CA LYS A 171 17.81 5.86 -5.52
C LYS A 171 17.06 4.54 -5.33
N GLY A 172 15.72 4.63 -5.33
CA GLY A 172 14.83 3.50 -5.13
C GLY A 172 14.66 3.05 -3.68
N ARG A 173 15.47 3.54 -2.74
CA ARG A 173 15.42 3.13 -1.33
C ARG A 173 14.98 4.22 -0.38
N LYS A 174 15.48 5.45 -0.58
CA LYS A 174 15.18 6.60 0.28
C LYS A 174 14.84 7.83 -0.55
N LEU A 175 13.64 8.35 -0.34
CA LEU A 175 13.10 9.52 -1.05
C LEU A 175 12.93 10.69 -0.07
N LYS A 176 13.53 11.83 -0.40
CA LYS A 176 13.17 13.13 0.17
C LYS A 176 11.92 13.61 -0.54
N TYR A 177 10.84 13.78 0.22
CA TYR A 177 9.56 14.22 -0.32
C TYR A 177 8.96 15.35 0.52
N PHE A 178 8.67 16.49 -0.10
CA PHE A 178 8.20 17.67 0.63
C PHE A 178 6.78 17.52 1.17
N ILE A 179 6.59 18.05 2.38
CA ILE A 179 5.27 18.24 2.98
C ILE A 179 4.50 19.24 2.12
N LYS A 180 3.19 19.00 1.89
CA LYS A 180 2.34 19.93 1.17
C LYS A 180 2.31 21.27 1.91
N SER A 181 2.60 22.34 1.17
CA SER A 181 2.40 23.70 1.63
C SER A 181 1.12 24.31 1.05
N ILE A 182 0.48 25.18 1.82
CA ILE A 182 -0.60 26.03 1.33
C ILE A 182 -0.15 27.47 1.60
N SER A 183 -0.07 28.27 0.53
CA SER A 183 0.42 29.65 0.59
C SER A 183 1.76 29.76 1.33
N GLY A 184 2.70 28.85 1.03
CA GLY A 184 4.04 28.81 1.63
C GLY A 184 4.11 28.24 3.05
N THR A 185 2.98 27.90 3.69
CA THR A 185 2.98 27.34 5.04
C THR A 185 2.98 25.82 5.03
N PHE A 186 3.94 25.18 5.70
CA PHE A 186 4.06 23.71 5.80
C PHE A 186 3.41 23.17 7.08
N LYS A 187 2.07 23.05 7.10
CA LYS A 187 1.35 22.52 8.27
C LYS A 187 1.21 21.00 8.22
N GLU A 188 1.71 20.35 9.26
CA GLU A 188 1.55 18.89 9.49
C GLU A 188 0.08 18.48 9.66
N THR A 189 -0.79 19.42 10.08
CA THR A 189 -2.22 19.18 10.30
C THR A 189 -3.07 19.24 9.04
N TYR A 190 -2.53 19.67 7.89
CA TYR A 190 -3.26 19.56 6.62
C TYR A 190 -3.58 18.09 6.33
N GLN A 191 -4.80 17.82 5.85
CA GLN A 191 -5.30 16.45 5.68
C GLN A 191 -4.32 15.56 4.91
N ASP A 192 -3.73 16.09 3.83
CA ASP A 192 -2.76 15.37 3.02
C ASP A 192 -1.52 14.95 3.82
N ASN A 193 -0.95 15.88 4.59
CA ASN A 193 0.25 15.66 5.39
C ASN A 193 -0.04 14.75 6.59
N ALA A 194 -1.14 15.04 7.29
CA ALA A 194 -1.59 14.29 8.47
C ALA A 194 -1.88 12.83 8.14
N ALA A 195 -2.32 12.51 6.92
CA ALA A 195 -2.58 11.14 6.49
C ALA A 195 -1.31 10.27 6.53
N ILE A 196 -0.14 10.84 6.20
CA ILE A 196 1.16 10.17 6.31
C ILE A 196 1.65 10.18 7.77
N ILE A 197 1.58 11.33 8.45
CA ILE A 197 2.16 11.54 9.78
C ILE A 197 1.46 10.70 10.85
N LYS A 198 0.13 10.67 10.84
CA LYS A 198 -0.66 10.00 11.88
C LYS A 198 -0.80 8.50 11.66
N ASN A 199 -0.44 8.01 10.47
CA ASN A 199 -0.56 6.60 10.10
C ASN A 199 0.75 6.08 9.50
N PRO A 200 1.87 6.13 10.24
CA PRO A 200 3.18 5.76 9.72
C PRO A 200 3.28 4.29 9.29
N GLN A 201 2.38 3.44 9.78
CA GLN A 201 2.26 2.03 9.41
C GLN A 201 1.55 1.80 8.06
N ASN A 202 0.95 2.83 7.46
CA ASN A 202 0.26 2.70 6.18
C ASN A 202 1.20 3.03 5.02
N PRO A 203 1.11 2.29 3.91
CA PRO A 203 2.02 2.48 2.79
C PRO A 203 1.78 3.82 2.09
N VAL A 204 2.89 4.46 1.74
CA VAL A 204 2.98 5.57 0.79
C VAL A 204 3.38 5.02 -0.57
N LEU A 205 2.44 4.97 -1.52
CA LEU A 205 2.67 4.53 -2.89
C LEU A 205 3.43 5.61 -3.66
N ALA A 206 4.69 5.35 -3.99
CA ALA A 206 5.56 6.35 -4.61
C ALA A 206 5.49 6.31 -6.13
N PHE A 207 4.93 7.36 -6.72
CA PHE A 207 4.97 7.62 -8.15
C PHE A 207 5.97 8.74 -8.42
N VAL A 208 7.06 8.42 -9.14
CA VAL A 208 8.19 9.35 -9.31
C VAL A 208 8.47 9.57 -10.79
N ARG A 209 8.73 10.82 -11.17
CA ARG A 209 9.16 11.21 -12.51
C ARG A 209 10.34 12.18 -12.42
N ASN A 210 11.15 12.25 -13.48
CA ASN A 210 12.30 13.15 -13.49
C ASN A 210 11.87 14.61 -13.68
N THR A 211 11.10 14.90 -14.73
CA THR A 211 10.63 16.26 -15.08
C THR A 211 9.11 16.32 -15.24
N PRO A 212 8.48 17.51 -15.28
CA PRO A 212 7.03 17.64 -15.45
C PRO A 212 6.48 17.04 -16.76
N LYS A 213 7.33 16.84 -17.77
CA LYS A 213 6.97 16.25 -19.07
C LYS A 213 6.96 14.73 -19.05
N ASP A 214 7.65 14.12 -18.09
CA ASP A 214 7.79 12.68 -17.99
C ASP A 214 6.53 12.04 -17.40
N LYS A 215 6.29 10.77 -17.78
CA LYS A 215 5.30 9.93 -17.12
C LYS A 215 5.80 9.53 -15.73
N PHE A 216 4.87 9.32 -14.80
CA PHE A 216 5.22 8.80 -13.49
C PHE A 216 5.52 7.31 -13.56
N THR A 217 6.63 6.89 -12.97
CA THR A 217 6.95 5.48 -12.73
C THR A 217 6.55 5.11 -11.31
N TYR A 218 5.91 3.97 -11.11
CA TYR A 218 5.64 3.44 -9.77
C TYR A 218 6.90 2.77 -9.20
N TRP A 219 7.34 3.22 -8.02
CA TRP A 219 8.55 2.74 -7.34
C TRP A 219 8.27 1.82 -6.15
N GLY A 220 7.01 1.54 -5.85
CA GLY A 220 6.64 0.64 -4.76
C GLY A 220 6.05 1.36 -3.54
N ARG A 221 6.10 0.66 -2.40
CA ARG A 221 5.53 1.10 -1.12
C ARG A 221 6.65 1.65 -0.24
N TYR A 222 6.44 2.86 0.26
CA TYR A 222 7.36 3.56 1.14
C TYR A 222 6.69 3.91 2.46
N PHE A 223 7.49 4.15 3.49
CA PHE A 223 7.03 4.42 4.85
C PHE A 223 7.77 5.62 5.40
N PRO A 224 7.10 6.51 6.16
CA PRO A 224 7.74 7.68 6.73
C PRO A 224 8.72 7.28 7.84
N SER A 225 9.99 7.65 7.66
CA SER A 225 11.06 7.40 8.63
C SER A 225 11.32 8.61 9.52
N SER A 226 11.34 9.81 8.96
CA SER A 226 11.58 11.06 9.72
C SER A 226 10.97 12.26 9.02
N ILE A 227 10.75 13.33 9.78
CA ILE A 227 10.34 14.65 9.29
C ILE A 227 11.46 15.63 9.60
N HIS A 228 11.85 16.41 8.60
CA HIS A 228 12.90 17.40 8.71
C HIS A 228 12.31 18.79 8.53
N THR A 229 12.94 19.77 9.16
CA THR A 229 12.59 21.20 9.01
C THR A 229 13.83 21.94 8.58
N GLU A 230 13.77 22.60 7.42
CA GLU A 230 14.83 23.45 6.90
C GLU A 230 14.79 24.82 7.59
N THR A 231 15.89 25.58 7.49
CA THR A 231 16.06 26.88 8.17
C THR A 231 14.97 27.89 7.83
N GLU A 232 14.41 27.80 6.62
CA GLU A 232 13.34 28.67 6.11
C GLU A 232 11.92 28.14 6.46
N GLY A 233 11.83 27.08 7.27
CA GLY A 233 10.56 26.49 7.72
C GLY A 233 9.94 25.49 6.76
N ALA A 234 10.56 25.24 5.60
CA ALA A 234 10.16 24.17 4.70
C ALA A 234 10.31 22.81 5.38
N LYS A 235 9.35 21.90 5.17
CA LYS A 235 9.35 20.58 5.79
C LYS A 235 9.28 19.47 4.76
N TRP A 236 9.92 18.35 5.06
CA TRP A 236 9.94 17.19 4.18
C TRP A 236 10.06 15.88 4.95
N PHE A 237 9.58 14.80 4.34
CA PHE A 237 9.68 13.44 4.82
C PHE A 237 10.92 12.75 4.25
N THR A 238 11.63 12.00 5.09
CA THR A 238 12.38 10.83 4.60
C THR A 238 11.40 9.68 4.46
N LEU A 239 11.16 9.22 3.24
CA LEU A 239 10.37 8.02 2.94
C LEU A 239 11.31 6.87 2.59
N VAL A 240 11.14 5.72 3.22
CA VAL A 240 11.99 4.52 3.02
C VAL A 240 11.19 3.39 2.41
N GLU A 241 11.77 2.66 1.45
CA GLU A 241 11.10 1.57 0.73
C GLU A 241 10.86 0.37 1.66
N TRP A 242 9.76 -0.37 1.47
CA TRP A 242 9.34 -1.48 2.35
C TRP A 242 10.29 -2.69 2.37
N SER A 243 11.21 -2.83 1.42
CA SER A 243 12.34 -3.76 1.59
C SER A 243 13.21 -3.41 2.82
N ASP A 244 13.20 -2.14 3.24
CA ASP A 244 13.75 -1.67 4.52
C ASP A 244 12.71 -1.71 5.67
N GLY A 245 11.46 -2.10 5.45
CA GLY A 245 10.44 -2.29 6.51
C GLY A 245 10.58 -3.63 7.24
N LEU A 246 11.10 -4.66 6.55
CA LEU A 246 11.72 -5.82 7.17
C LEU A 246 13.07 -5.48 7.83
N SER A 247 13.61 -4.27 7.60
CA SER A 247 14.86 -3.81 8.22
C SER A 247 14.72 -3.17 9.60
N ASP A 248 13.51 -2.92 10.10
CA ASP A 248 13.36 -2.59 11.53
C ASP A 248 13.56 -3.81 12.44
N LEU A 249 13.35 -5.03 11.90
CA LEU A 249 13.93 -6.27 12.47
C LEU A 249 15.46 -6.32 12.29
N GLN A 250 16.01 -5.62 11.28
CA GLN A 250 17.46 -5.51 11.02
C GLN A 250 18.14 -4.36 11.74
N SER A 251 17.47 -3.47 12.49
CA SER A 251 18.21 -2.47 13.30
C SER A 251 19.09 -3.15 14.35
N VAL A 252 18.59 -4.25 14.92
CA VAL A 252 19.35 -5.17 15.78
C VAL A 252 20.23 -6.09 14.92
N ALA A 253 19.70 -6.75 13.89
CA ALA A 253 20.49 -7.72 13.12
C ALA A 253 21.66 -7.10 12.33
N ALA A 254 21.55 -5.86 11.86
CA ALA A 254 22.61 -5.11 11.19
C ALA A 254 23.62 -4.54 12.21
N ALA A 255 23.16 -4.11 13.39
CA ALA A 255 24.07 -3.80 14.50
C ALA A 255 24.83 -5.06 14.96
N GLU A 256 24.17 -6.21 15.02
CA GLU A 256 24.76 -7.51 15.30
C GLU A 256 25.72 -7.94 14.19
N THR A 257 25.37 -7.78 12.92
CA THR A 257 26.24 -8.10 11.77
C THR A 257 27.49 -7.22 11.78
N SER A 258 27.33 -5.90 11.98
CA SER A 258 28.45 -4.96 12.15
C SER A 258 29.32 -5.34 13.35
N LEU A 259 28.72 -5.72 14.47
CA LEU A 259 29.45 -6.19 15.65
C LEU A 259 30.21 -7.48 15.35
N VAL A 260 29.60 -8.45 14.67
CA VAL A 260 30.23 -9.71 14.26
C VAL A 260 31.45 -9.44 13.38
N GLU A 261 31.33 -8.56 12.38
CA GLU A 261 32.48 -8.15 11.55
C GLU A 261 33.60 -7.50 12.36
N GLN A 262 33.24 -6.59 13.28
CA GLN A 262 34.21 -5.93 14.16
C GLN A 262 34.89 -6.92 15.10
N VAL A 263 34.16 -7.90 15.62
CA VAL A 263 34.70 -9.01 16.40
C VAL A 263 35.68 -9.83 15.57
N GLN A 264 35.32 -10.21 14.33
CA GLN A 264 36.23 -10.95 13.44
C GLN A 264 37.50 -10.17 13.13
N LYS A 265 37.39 -8.86 12.86
CA LYS A 265 38.56 -7.98 12.69
C LYS A 265 39.41 -7.94 13.96
N SER A 266 38.78 -7.86 15.13
CA SER A 266 39.47 -7.83 16.42
C SER A 266 40.18 -9.16 16.73
N LEU A 267 39.57 -10.30 16.40
CA LEU A 267 40.14 -11.64 16.60
C LEU A 267 41.41 -11.85 15.76
N LYS A 268 41.51 -11.22 14.58
CA LYS A 268 42.71 -11.25 13.72
C LYS A 268 43.91 -10.46 14.27
N LEU A 269 43.71 -9.63 15.30
CA LEU A 269 44.79 -8.85 15.92
C LEU A 269 45.55 -9.65 16.98
N ASP A 270 46.76 -9.21 17.31
CA ASP A 270 47.53 -9.76 18.43
C ASP A 270 46.79 -9.53 19.78
N PRO A 271 46.75 -10.51 20.69
CA PRO A 271 46.10 -10.36 22.00
C PRO A 271 46.60 -9.15 22.81
N LYS A 272 47.90 -8.79 22.76
CA LYS A 272 48.42 -7.62 23.48
C LYS A 272 47.91 -6.31 22.88
N ALA A 273 47.74 -6.25 21.56
CA ALA A 273 47.14 -5.10 20.89
C ALA A 273 45.66 -4.91 21.27
N ARG A 274 44.90 -6.00 21.47
CA ARG A 274 43.55 -5.92 22.03
C ARG A 274 43.54 -5.42 23.47
N GLN A 275 44.40 -5.96 24.33
CA GLN A 275 44.48 -5.56 25.75
C GLN A 275 44.79 -4.06 25.90
N LYS A 276 45.71 -3.52 25.09
CA LYS A 276 46.00 -2.08 25.08
C LYS A 276 44.76 -1.24 24.73
N ARG A 277 44.05 -1.58 23.64
CA ARG A 277 42.81 -0.88 23.25
C ARG A 277 41.70 -0.98 24.32
N LEU A 278 41.61 -2.09 25.05
CA LEU A 278 40.65 -2.26 26.14
C LEU A 278 41.00 -1.44 27.39
N ALA A 279 42.28 -1.16 27.63
CA ALA A 279 42.72 -0.27 28.70
C ALA A 279 42.25 1.17 28.44
N ASP A 280 42.35 1.61 27.18
CA ASP A 280 42.00 2.98 26.75
C ASP A 280 40.50 3.16 26.42
N ALA A 281 39.72 2.07 26.33
CA ALA A 281 38.31 2.12 25.95
C ALA A 281 37.37 2.59 27.10
N PRO A 282 36.30 3.34 26.79
CA PRO A 282 35.24 3.64 27.75
C PRO A 282 34.67 2.35 28.38
N LYS A 283 34.47 2.36 29.71
CA LYS A 283 33.89 1.21 30.43
C LYS A 283 32.39 1.07 30.25
N LEU A 284 31.72 2.16 29.89
CA LEU A 284 30.29 2.19 29.61
C LEU A 284 30.08 2.24 28.09
N PRO A 285 29.29 1.32 27.52
CA PRO A 285 28.97 1.36 26.09
C PRO A 285 28.03 2.54 25.79
N GLU A 286 28.14 3.06 24.57
CA GLU A 286 27.17 4.01 24.04
C GLU A 286 25.80 3.33 23.89
N LYS A 287 24.74 4.07 24.22
CA LYS A 287 23.37 3.58 24.10
C LYS A 287 22.83 3.92 22.72
N GLN A 288 22.38 2.89 21.99
CA GLN A 288 21.64 3.05 20.73
C GLN A 288 20.17 2.70 20.98
N LYS A 289 19.26 3.51 20.43
CA LYS A 289 17.81 3.23 20.46
C LYS A 289 17.44 2.47 19.19
N ALA A 290 16.72 1.37 19.33
CA ALA A 290 16.15 0.60 18.24
C ALA A 290 14.63 0.49 18.42
N THR A 291 13.89 0.55 17.32
CA THR A 291 12.44 0.30 17.27
C THR A 291 12.24 -1.12 16.76
N THR A 292 11.36 -1.90 17.40
CA THR A 292 11.05 -3.27 16.98
C THR A 292 9.56 -3.42 16.70
N THR A 293 9.23 -4.12 15.62
CA THR A 293 7.85 -4.46 15.27
C THR A 293 7.46 -5.75 15.99
N ILE A 294 6.38 -5.69 16.78
CA ILE A 294 5.87 -6.83 17.53
C ILE A 294 4.53 -7.27 16.90
N PHE A 295 4.46 -8.52 16.45
CA PHE A 295 3.20 -9.12 16.02
C PHE A 295 2.34 -9.46 17.25
N LYS A 296 1.10 -8.97 17.26
CA LYS A 296 0.10 -9.36 18.27
C LYS A 296 -0.41 -10.77 17.92
N ARG A 297 0.20 -11.78 18.53
CA ARG A 297 -0.16 -13.20 18.35
C ARG A 297 -1.45 -13.57 19.10
N ASN A 298 -2.17 -14.54 18.55
CA ASN A 298 -3.34 -15.14 19.16
C ASN A 298 -2.91 -16.01 20.36
N PRO A 299 -3.33 -15.68 21.60
CA PRO A 299 -2.95 -16.44 22.78
C PRO A 299 -3.44 -17.90 22.75
N ASP A 300 -4.57 -18.19 22.09
CA ASP A 300 -5.14 -19.54 22.01
C ASP A 300 -4.28 -20.46 21.14
N VAL A 301 -3.69 -19.93 20.05
CA VAL A 301 -2.72 -20.67 19.23
C VAL A 301 -1.50 -21.04 20.05
N ILE A 302 -0.99 -20.11 20.87
CA ILE A 302 0.16 -20.35 21.73
C ILE A 302 -0.17 -21.42 22.77
N ALA A 303 -1.32 -21.30 23.45
CA ALA A 303 -1.75 -22.23 24.47
C ALA A 303 -1.94 -23.65 23.90
N GLU A 304 -2.62 -23.78 22.76
CA GLU A 304 -2.88 -25.07 22.12
C GLU A 304 -1.59 -25.76 21.65
N VAL A 305 -0.65 -25.01 21.06
CA VAL A 305 0.63 -25.56 20.61
C VAL A 305 1.50 -26.02 21.78
N LEU A 306 1.52 -25.26 22.89
CA LEU A 306 2.22 -25.67 24.10
C LEU A 306 1.58 -26.89 24.77
N PHE A 307 0.24 -26.95 24.79
CA PHE A 307 -0.52 -28.09 25.29
C PHE A 307 -0.22 -29.36 24.48
N ARG A 308 -0.30 -29.27 23.14
CA ARG A 308 0.05 -30.35 22.22
C ARG A 308 1.47 -30.86 22.42
N ALA A 309 2.41 -29.96 22.68
CA ALA A 309 3.82 -30.30 22.87
C ALA A 309 4.10 -31.03 24.20
N ASN A 310 3.27 -30.81 25.22
CA ASN A 310 3.35 -31.44 26.54
C ASN A 310 4.80 -31.49 27.10
N GLY A 311 5.48 -30.34 27.09
CA GLY A 311 6.84 -30.21 27.59
C GLY A 311 7.93 -30.90 26.75
N THR A 312 7.61 -31.37 25.55
CA THR A 312 8.56 -31.98 24.61
C THR A 312 8.73 -31.09 23.38
N CYS A 313 9.98 -30.78 23.02
CA CYS A 313 10.30 -30.00 21.82
C CYS A 313 9.86 -30.74 20.55
N GLU A 314 9.09 -30.09 19.69
CA GLU A 314 8.60 -30.68 18.44
C GLU A 314 9.69 -30.78 17.36
N GLY A 315 10.81 -30.07 17.51
CA GLY A 315 11.97 -30.14 16.61
C GLY A 315 12.98 -31.25 16.93
N CYS A 316 13.43 -31.35 18.18
CA CYS A 316 14.45 -32.35 18.58
C CYS A 316 13.91 -33.52 19.39
N ARG A 317 12.61 -33.51 19.75
CA ARG A 317 11.93 -34.55 20.53
C ARG A 317 12.52 -34.78 21.93
N GLN A 318 13.30 -33.83 22.43
CA GLN A 318 13.80 -33.81 23.81
C GLN A 318 12.84 -33.03 24.71
N SER A 319 12.83 -33.35 26.00
CA SER A 319 12.13 -32.56 27.02
C SER A 319 12.62 -31.10 27.03
N ALA A 320 11.75 -30.20 27.47
CA ALA A 320 12.13 -28.81 27.68
C ALA A 320 13.36 -28.72 28.59
N PRO A 321 14.31 -27.82 28.30
CA PRO A 321 15.60 -27.80 29.00
C PRO A 321 15.52 -27.25 30.42
N PHE A 322 14.44 -26.56 30.78
CA PHE A 322 14.17 -26.01 32.10
C PHE A 322 12.70 -25.62 32.22
N ASP A 323 12.25 -25.35 33.44
CA ASP A 323 10.89 -24.85 33.73
C ASP A 323 10.86 -23.31 33.84
N ARG A 324 9.72 -22.72 33.46
CA ARG A 324 9.46 -21.29 33.60
C ARG A 324 9.49 -20.88 35.06
N ARG A 325 10.24 -19.82 35.35
CA ARG A 325 10.27 -19.22 36.69
C ARG A 325 8.89 -18.69 37.15
N SER A 326 8.04 -18.30 36.21
CA SER A 326 6.73 -17.69 36.50
C SER A 326 5.71 -18.67 37.05
N ASP A 327 5.69 -19.91 36.56
CA ASP A 327 4.60 -20.86 36.80
C ASP A 327 5.06 -22.33 36.91
N GLY A 328 6.36 -22.62 36.79
CA GLY A 328 6.92 -23.96 36.88
C GLY A 328 6.62 -24.86 35.67
N THR A 329 6.06 -24.33 34.58
CA THR A 329 5.76 -25.13 33.39
C THR A 329 6.99 -25.31 32.49
N PRO A 330 7.10 -26.42 31.73
CA PRO A 330 8.20 -26.66 30.79
C PRO A 330 8.41 -25.49 29.80
N TYR A 331 9.66 -25.01 29.68
CA TYR A 331 9.99 -23.87 28.80
C TYR A 331 10.12 -24.29 27.33
N LEU A 332 9.10 -23.96 26.54
CA LEU A 332 9.13 -24.01 25.08
C LEU A 332 8.66 -22.66 24.49
N GLU A 333 9.19 -22.32 23.32
CA GLU A 333 8.89 -21.13 22.52
C GLU A 333 8.07 -21.54 21.30
N VAL A 334 6.92 -20.88 21.09
CA VAL A 334 6.09 -21.11 19.90
C VAL A 334 6.65 -20.34 18.71
N HIS A 335 7.00 -21.06 17.66
CA HIS A 335 7.54 -20.57 16.39
C HIS A 335 6.59 -20.92 15.24
N HIS A 336 6.40 -20.00 14.29
CA HIS A 336 5.60 -20.28 13.09
C HIS A 336 6.49 -20.87 11.99
N LYS A 337 6.08 -22.01 11.41
CA LYS A 337 6.79 -22.71 10.32
C LYS A 337 7.00 -21.75 9.15
N ILE A 338 5.92 -21.14 8.67
CA ILE A 338 5.95 -19.97 7.80
C ILE A 338 5.90 -18.72 8.70
N PRO A 339 6.95 -17.89 8.73
CA PRO A 339 6.99 -16.73 9.61
C PRO A 339 5.84 -15.75 9.37
N LEU A 340 5.30 -15.14 10.42
CA LEU A 340 4.26 -14.10 10.31
C LEU A 340 4.71 -12.90 9.45
N ALA A 341 6.01 -12.57 9.48
CA ALA A 341 6.61 -11.52 8.65
C ALA A 341 6.65 -11.86 7.14
N LYS A 342 6.38 -13.11 6.78
CA LYS A 342 6.31 -13.62 5.41
C LYS A 342 4.90 -14.13 5.09
N ASP A 343 3.88 -13.43 5.63
CA ASP A 343 2.46 -13.74 5.44
C ASP A 343 2.03 -15.13 5.96
N GLY A 344 2.79 -15.70 6.91
CA GLY A 344 2.38 -16.91 7.61
C GLY A 344 1.12 -16.68 8.44
N HIS A 345 0.18 -17.61 8.41
CA HIS A 345 -1.03 -17.54 9.22
C HIS A 345 -0.74 -17.81 10.70
N ASP A 346 -1.34 -17.01 11.58
CA ASP A 346 -1.31 -17.27 13.01
C ASP A 346 -2.30 -18.39 13.39
N SER A 347 -1.88 -19.63 13.19
CA SER A 347 -2.70 -20.83 13.32
C SER A 347 -1.90 -21.98 13.95
N VAL A 348 -2.61 -22.93 14.57
CA VAL A 348 -2.01 -24.10 15.23
C VAL A 348 -1.24 -24.99 14.23
N ASP A 349 -1.74 -25.11 13.00
CA ASP A 349 -1.09 -25.90 11.94
C ASP A 349 0.22 -25.29 11.46
N ASN A 350 0.30 -23.95 11.46
CA ASN A 350 1.51 -23.21 11.10
C ASN A 350 2.44 -22.99 12.31
N ALA A 351 2.15 -23.52 13.50
CA ALA A 351 2.94 -23.25 14.70
C ALA A 351 3.54 -24.52 15.31
N VAL A 352 4.73 -24.39 15.91
CA VAL A 352 5.47 -25.47 16.58
C VAL A 352 6.07 -24.99 17.90
N ALA A 353 6.10 -25.87 18.91
CA ALA A 353 6.77 -25.61 20.18
C ALA A 353 8.23 -26.10 20.14
N LEU A 354 9.17 -25.18 20.30
CA LEU A 354 10.61 -25.45 20.20
C LEU A 354 11.32 -25.14 21.51
N CYS A 355 12.36 -25.93 21.84
CA CYS A 355 13.31 -25.51 22.86
C CYS A 355 14.16 -24.33 22.35
N PRO A 356 14.76 -23.52 23.24
CA PRO A 356 15.58 -22.35 22.84
C PRO A 356 16.66 -22.64 21.80
N ASN A 357 17.25 -23.85 21.84
CA ASN A 357 18.28 -24.26 20.89
C ASN A 357 17.69 -24.52 19.50
N CYS A 358 16.55 -25.21 19.42
CA CYS A 358 15.88 -25.45 18.14
C CYS A 358 15.28 -24.16 17.59
N HIS A 359 14.69 -23.34 18.45
CA HIS A 359 14.14 -22.03 18.07
C HIS A 359 15.22 -21.12 17.48
N ARG A 360 16.37 -20.98 18.15
CA ARG A 360 17.50 -20.21 17.63
C ARG A 360 18.06 -20.78 16.33
N ARG A 361 18.06 -22.10 16.16
CA ARG A 361 18.49 -22.73 14.89
C ARG A 361 17.56 -22.37 13.74
N GLU A 362 16.25 -22.29 13.93
CA GLU A 362 15.33 -21.83 12.88
C GLU A 362 15.60 -20.37 12.49
N HIS A 363 16.07 -19.53 13.42
CA HIS A 363 16.40 -18.13 13.10
C HIS A 363 17.81 -17.91 12.54
N SER A 364 18.80 -18.70 12.95
CA SER A 364 20.22 -18.39 12.73
C SER A 364 21.04 -19.56 12.16
N GLY A 365 20.43 -20.72 11.98
CA GLY A 365 21.08 -21.92 11.47
C GLY A 365 20.30 -22.56 10.31
N PRO A 366 20.62 -23.81 9.95
CA PRO A 366 19.86 -24.55 8.95
C PRO A 366 18.45 -24.83 9.48
N ALA A 367 17.45 -24.17 8.89
CA ALA A 367 16.06 -24.32 9.25
C ALA A 367 15.54 -25.72 8.91
N ILE A 368 14.69 -26.27 9.77
CA ILE A 368 14.02 -27.56 9.56
C ILE A 368 12.76 -27.37 8.73
N TRP A 369 12.08 -26.22 8.87
CA TRP A 369 10.86 -25.89 8.14
C TRP A 369 11.11 -24.85 7.05
N PRO A 370 10.35 -24.90 5.93
CA PRO A 370 10.53 -23.99 4.81
C PRO A 370 10.23 -22.54 5.23
N HIS A 371 11.10 -21.64 4.78
CA HIS A 371 11.04 -20.19 5.02
C HIS A 371 10.58 -19.40 3.80
#